data_AF-A0A954BLQ8-F1
#
_entry.id   AF-A0A954BLQ8-F1
#
_cell.length_a   1.000
_cell.length_b   1.000
_cell.length_c   1.000
_cell.angle_alpha   90.00
_cell.angle_beta   90.00
_cell.angle_gamma   90.00
#
_symmetry.space_group_name_H-M   'P 1'
#
loop_
_entity.id
_entity.type
_entity.pdbx_description
1 polymer ?
#
loop_
_entity_poly.entity_id
_entity_poly.type
_entity_poly.pdbx_seq_one_letter_code
_entity_poly.pdbx_strand_id
1 'polypeptide(L)'
;APAQMSRSLQVFRPEGVAPKIKLDPRSREKSMEQIQEATRTLEQVATQEPAPVTKKVRSLQPRSLEAAPVERQLAARKVARRTAVSRSAIVAQRDANAVMLDTLAKYKMNAEVTLSREGQMVVQVGGADPTYFNPEDASRPELSFLAIDQGKGCSNPDDVEAIQADPALATDCIIQDLKKSGQFDYVEKDYIFENQFVRRPKPSTPPTSSTVGDNVGSDTGTETTPPTTVTAEVTPNDPLWGLQWNFKPNGEGDGKSRGGAGFQEFWTKQGIEGSTDVVVAVVDTGLQMDHPDIKDSPNIAPGWDMVSDPRMGNDGDGRDPDPNDPGDLCNPAVPGAADSFHGTHVAGTIGVAASNNGAGVAGGAWHVKIVPVRALGKCGGRLSDINDAIRWAAGLIPAEAADGSEVWNDNPADIINLSIGLFEYCPASLQDAIDAVTDRGVIVVSAAGNARIDTAYYAPGG
;
A
#
# COMPACT_ATOMS: atom_id res chain seq x y z
N ALA A 1 10.43 6.41 53.37
CA ALA A 1 10.79 6.46 51.94
C ALA A 1 10.82 5.03 51.40
N PRO A 2 9.88 4.61 50.56
CA PRO A 2 10.00 3.37 49.83
C PRO A 2 10.53 3.64 48.41
N ALA A 3 11.53 2.84 48.01
CA ALA A 3 12.20 2.90 46.73
C ALA A 3 11.24 2.60 45.56
N GLN A 4 11.15 3.53 44.60
CA GLN A 4 10.58 3.25 43.29
C GLN A 4 11.53 2.32 42.54
N MET A 5 11.14 1.05 42.38
CA MET A 5 11.73 0.20 41.35
C MET A 5 11.22 0.69 39.98
N SER A 6 12.02 1.50 39.29
CA SER A 6 11.84 1.72 37.86
C SER A 6 12.22 0.43 37.13
N ARG A 7 11.22 -0.39 36.78
CA ARG A 7 11.42 -1.41 35.74
C ARG A 7 11.53 -0.67 34.41
N SER A 8 12.76 -0.50 33.93
CA SER A 8 13.01 -0.12 32.54
C SER A 8 12.45 -1.23 31.65
N LEU A 9 11.47 -0.89 30.81
CA LEU A 9 11.09 -1.71 29.67
C LEU A 9 12.25 -1.62 28.66
N GLN A 10 13.18 -2.58 28.74
CA GLN A 10 14.15 -2.79 27.67
C GLN A 10 13.39 -3.41 26.49
N VAL A 11 13.18 -2.61 25.45
CA VAL A 11 12.70 -3.07 24.16
C VAL A 11 13.87 -3.77 23.47
N PHE A 12 13.86 -5.11 23.49
CA PHE A 12 14.79 -5.91 22.72
C PHE A 12 14.51 -5.70 21.23
N ARG A 13 15.55 -5.37 20.47
CA ARG A 13 15.54 -5.30 19.00
C ARG A 13 16.27 -6.54 18.47
N PRO A 14 15.58 -7.49 17.84
CA PRO A 14 16.22 -8.51 17.02
C PRO A 14 16.39 -7.98 15.59
N GLU A 15 17.57 -8.17 15.04
CA GLU A 15 17.93 -7.87 13.65
C GLU A 15 17.84 -9.16 12.81
N GLY A 16 17.37 -9.06 11.57
CA GLY A 16 17.51 -10.13 10.58
C GLY A 16 16.38 -10.18 9.55
N VAL A 17 16.67 -9.69 8.35
CA VAL A 17 15.81 -9.89 7.17
C VAL A 17 15.79 -11.36 6.78
N ALA A 18 14.63 -11.85 6.35
CA ALA A 18 14.52 -13.18 5.77
C ALA A 18 15.35 -13.27 4.47
N PRO A 19 16.20 -14.32 4.32
CA PRO A 19 17.16 -14.38 3.23
C PRO A 19 16.50 -14.68 1.88
N LYS A 20 17.00 -14.06 0.81
CA LYS A 20 16.73 -14.47 -0.57
C LYS A 20 17.49 -15.75 -0.89
N ILE A 21 16.80 -16.75 -1.42
CA ILE A 21 17.38 -18.06 -1.73
C ILE A 21 17.17 -18.36 -3.21
N LYS A 22 18.27 -18.60 -3.92
CA LYS A 22 18.22 -19.08 -5.30
C LYS A 22 18.03 -20.58 -5.30
N LEU A 23 16.92 -21.03 -5.85
CA LEU A 23 16.56 -22.45 -5.95
C LEU A 23 16.92 -22.96 -7.34
N ASP A 24 17.95 -23.80 -7.40
CA ASP A 24 18.30 -24.56 -8.59
C ASP A 24 17.82 -26.01 -8.41
N PRO A 25 16.81 -26.48 -9.18
CA PRO A 25 16.35 -27.85 -9.12
C PRO A 25 17.42 -28.87 -9.56
N ARG A 26 18.41 -28.46 -10.38
CA ARG A 26 19.52 -29.33 -10.79
C ARG A 26 20.54 -29.53 -9.66
N SER A 27 20.51 -28.65 -8.66
CA SER A 27 21.40 -28.65 -7.49
C SER A 27 20.59 -28.79 -6.19
N ARG A 28 19.59 -29.69 -6.18
CA ARG A 28 18.60 -29.83 -5.08
C ARG A 28 19.24 -29.93 -3.68
N GLU A 29 20.28 -30.74 -3.51
CA GLU A 29 20.94 -30.89 -2.20
C GLU A 29 21.53 -29.55 -1.72
N LYS A 30 22.21 -28.82 -2.60
CA LYS A 30 22.75 -27.49 -2.31
C LYS A 30 21.65 -26.47 -2.01
N SER A 31 20.55 -26.49 -2.77
CA SER A 31 19.39 -25.62 -2.51
C SER A 31 18.77 -25.92 -1.14
N MET A 32 18.66 -27.20 -0.76
CA MET A 32 18.17 -27.61 0.56
C MET A 32 19.13 -27.23 1.70
N GLU A 33 20.45 -27.29 1.48
CA GLU A 33 21.44 -26.80 2.43
C GLU A 33 21.30 -25.29 2.67
N GLN A 34 21.12 -24.51 1.61
CA GLN A 34 20.88 -23.06 1.71
C GLN A 34 19.56 -22.75 2.45
N ILE A 35 18.50 -23.52 2.19
CA ILE A 35 17.24 -23.43 2.96
C ILE A 35 17.47 -23.76 4.44
N GLN A 36 18.24 -24.81 4.75
CA GLN A 36 18.53 -25.20 6.13
C GLN A 36 19.37 -24.15 6.86
N GLU A 37 20.33 -23.52 6.17
CA GLU A 37 21.14 -22.43 6.72
C GLU A 37 20.27 -21.20 6.99
N ALA A 38 19.47 -20.77 6.01
CA ALA A 38 18.48 -19.71 6.17
C ALA A 38 17.51 -19.97 7.33
N THR A 39 16.98 -21.18 7.41
CA THR A 39 16.09 -21.65 8.48
C THR A 39 16.78 -21.54 9.84
N ARG A 40 18.04 -21.99 9.95
CA ARG A 40 18.80 -21.92 11.20
C ARG A 40 19.05 -20.47 11.64
N THR A 41 19.33 -19.57 10.70
CA THR A 41 19.46 -18.13 10.99
C THR A 41 18.14 -17.57 11.52
N LEU A 42 17.01 -17.88 10.86
CA LEU A 42 15.68 -17.46 11.32
C LEU A 42 15.33 -18.05 12.70
N GLU A 43 15.66 -19.31 12.97
CA GLU A 43 15.46 -19.92 14.30
C GLU A 43 16.29 -19.23 15.39
N GLN A 44 17.54 -18.87 15.08
CA GLN A 44 18.41 -18.14 16.01
C GLN A 44 17.83 -16.76 16.34
N VAL A 45 17.36 -16.03 15.33
CA VAL A 45 16.67 -14.73 15.50
C VAL A 45 15.38 -14.91 16.31
N ALA A 46 14.54 -15.89 15.96
CA ALA A 46 13.29 -16.18 16.66
C ALA A 46 13.48 -16.64 18.11
N THR A 47 14.63 -17.26 18.47
CA THR A 47 14.96 -17.59 19.86
C THR A 47 15.41 -16.38 20.70
N GLN A 48 15.86 -15.31 20.03
CA GLN A 48 16.23 -14.05 20.67
C GLN A 48 15.04 -13.08 20.76
N GLU A 49 13.98 -13.33 19.97
CA GLU A 49 12.68 -12.65 20.05
C GLU A 49 11.90 -13.07 21.31
N PRO A 50 11.34 -12.13 22.10
CA PRO A 50 10.45 -12.49 23.19
C PRO A 50 9.22 -13.21 22.62
N ALA A 51 8.90 -14.39 23.17
CA ALA A 51 7.83 -15.25 22.67
C ALA A 51 6.51 -14.47 22.49
N PRO A 52 5.78 -14.66 21.36
CA PRO A 52 4.44 -14.10 21.23
C PRO A 52 3.58 -14.68 22.35
N VAL A 53 2.91 -13.80 23.09
CA VAL A 53 2.02 -14.18 24.19
C VAL A 53 0.80 -14.89 23.57
N THR A 54 0.90 -16.20 23.39
CA THR A 54 -0.14 -17.13 22.90
C THR A 54 -1.20 -17.41 23.96
N LYS A 55 -1.67 -16.37 24.64
CA LYS A 55 -2.97 -16.41 25.32
C LYS A 55 -3.86 -15.45 24.58
N LYS A 56 -4.93 -15.99 23.95
CA LYS A 56 -6.10 -15.29 23.39
C LYS A 56 -5.94 -13.80 23.55
N VAL A 57 -5.65 -13.06 22.48
CA VAL A 57 -5.53 -11.59 22.47
C VAL A 57 -6.49 -11.03 23.50
N ARG A 58 -5.98 -10.85 24.71
CA ARG A 58 -6.72 -10.22 25.77
C ARG A 58 -6.42 -8.81 25.36
N SER A 59 -7.35 -8.23 24.60
CA SER A 59 -7.43 -6.80 24.33
C SER A 59 -6.67 -6.11 25.47
N LEU A 60 -5.61 -5.38 25.13
CA LEU A 60 -4.88 -4.58 26.11
C LEU A 60 -5.96 -3.79 26.85
N GLN A 61 -6.33 -4.24 28.05
CA GLN A 61 -7.52 -3.68 28.70
C GLN A 61 -7.17 -2.23 29.01
N PRO A 62 -8.06 -1.27 28.73
CA PRO A 62 -7.78 0.17 28.85
C PRO A 62 -7.03 0.57 30.13
N ARG A 63 -7.34 -0.10 31.24
CA ARG A 63 -6.75 0.11 32.57
C ARG A 63 -5.24 -0.15 32.71
N SER A 64 -4.59 -0.96 31.86
CA SER A 64 -3.16 -1.26 32.05
C SER A 64 -2.22 -0.19 31.47
N LEU A 65 -2.75 0.70 30.64
CA LEU A 65 -1.99 1.78 30.00
C LEU A 65 -2.33 3.16 30.58
N GLU A 66 -3.51 3.35 31.18
CA GLU A 66 -4.02 4.63 31.75
C GLU A 66 -3.03 5.40 32.64
N ALA A 67 -2.10 4.72 33.32
CA ALA A 67 -1.12 5.35 34.20
C ALA A 67 0.20 5.78 33.49
N ALA A 68 0.40 5.40 32.23
CA ALA A 68 1.58 5.78 31.45
C ALA A 68 1.32 7.07 30.65
N PRO A 69 2.34 7.95 30.45
CA PRO A 69 2.23 9.06 29.51
C PRO A 69 1.76 8.59 28.13
N VAL A 70 0.92 9.37 27.45
CA VAL A 70 0.31 9.04 26.13
C VAL A 70 1.36 8.57 25.12
N GLU A 71 2.52 9.25 25.06
CA GLU A 71 3.65 8.87 24.22
C GLU A 71 4.20 7.46 24.51
N ARG A 72 4.24 7.03 25.78
CA ARG A 72 4.66 5.66 26.15
C ARG A 72 3.60 4.63 25.80
N GLN A 73 2.31 4.99 25.87
CA GLN A 73 1.23 4.11 25.43
C GLN A 73 1.26 3.90 23.92
N LEU A 74 1.49 4.98 23.16
CA LEU A 74 1.71 4.94 21.71
C LEU A 74 2.94 4.08 21.38
N ALA A 75 4.11 4.37 21.96
CA ALA A 75 5.32 3.57 21.73
C ALA A 75 5.15 2.08 22.08
N ALA A 76 4.47 1.76 23.19
CA ALA A 76 4.19 0.37 23.58
C ALA A 76 3.21 -0.32 22.63
N ARG A 77 2.17 0.38 22.16
CA ARG A 77 1.25 -0.13 21.13
C ARG A 77 1.97 -0.36 19.80
N LYS A 78 2.88 0.55 19.41
CA LYS A 78 3.69 0.46 18.20
C LYS A 78 4.64 -0.74 18.20
N VAL A 79 5.32 -1.01 19.33
CA VAL A 79 6.18 -2.21 19.48
C VAL A 79 5.35 -3.49 19.54
N ALA A 80 4.14 -3.46 20.12
CA ALA A 80 3.25 -4.62 20.20
C ALA A 80 2.62 -5.02 18.85
N ARG A 81 2.71 -4.18 17.81
CA ARG A 81 2.20 -4.50 16.46
C ARG A 81 3.14 -5.39 15.66
N ARG A 82 4.44 -5.40 15.96
CA ARG A 82 5.45 -6.16 15.21
C ARG A 82 5.15 -7.66 15.24
N THR A 83 5.18 -8.30 14.07
CA THR A 83 4.97 -9.74 13.98
C THR A 83 6.22 -10.49 14.44
N ALA A 84 6.06 -11.40 15.40
CA ALA A 84 7.13 -12.32 15.80
C ALA A 84 7.14 -13.54 14.88
N VAL A 85 8.33 -14.02 14.52
CA VAL A 85 8.46 -15.21 13.68
C VAL A 85 8.22 -16.45 14.54
N SER A 86 7.14 -17.20 14.26
CA SER A 86 6.83 -18.42 15.03
C SER A 86 7.65 -19.62 14.53
N ARG A 87 8.09 -20.49 15.45
CA ARG A 87 8.77 -21.76 15.07
C ARG A 87 7.92 -22.63 14.14
N SER A 88 6.60 -22.64 14.32
CA SER A 88 5.67 -23.35 13.45
C SER A 88 5.66 -22.77 12.04
N ALA A 89 5.71 -21.43 11.90
CA ALA A 89 5.82 -20.79 10.60
C ALA A 89 7.14 -21.14 9.92
N ILE A 90 8.25 -21.16 10.66
CA ILE A 90 9.56 -21.56 10.12
C ILE A 90 9.55 -23.01 9.60
N VAL A 91 8.94 -23.95 10.34
CA VAL A 91 8.83 -25.35 9.90
C VAL A 91 7.92 -25.48 8.68
N ALA A 92 6.74 -24.85 8.71
CA ALA A 92 5.82 -24.84 7.57
C ALA A 92 6.51 -24.26 6.32
N GLN A 93 7.27 -23.19 6.49
CA GLN A 93 8.04 -22.53 5.44
C GLN A 93 9.10 -23.45 4.82
N ARG A 94 9.83 -24.21 5.66
CA ARG A 94 10.80 -25.21 5.18
C ARG A 94 10.13 -26.33 4.39
N ASP A 95 8.99 -26.83 4.88
CA ASP A 95 8.27 -27.92 4.23
C ASP A 95 7.66 -27.46 2.90
N ALA A 96 7.13 -26.22 2.85
CA ALA A 96 6.69 -25.56 1.64
C ALA A 96 7.83 -25.37 0.62
N ASN A 97 9.03 -24.98 1.06
CA ASN A 97 10.22 -24.87 0.20
C ASN A 97 10.61 -26.20 -0.44
N ALA A 98 10.48 -27.32 0.28
CA ALA A 98 10.78 -28.64 -0.26
C ALA A 98 9.79 -29.02 -1.38
N VAL A 99 8.48 -28.79 -1.16
CA VAL A 99 7.45 -29.02 -2.18
C VAL A 99 7.64 -28.11 -3.39
N MET A 100 8.04 -26.86 -3.18
CA MET A 100 8.38 -25.93 -4.25
C MET A 100 9.52 -26.47 -5.12
N LEU A 101 10.62 -26.91 -4.50
CA LEU A 101 11.76 -27.49 -5.22
C LEU A 101 11.37 -28.72 -6.05
N ASP A 102 10.56 -29.60 -5.48
CA ASP A 102 10.12 -30.81 -6.18
C ASP A 102 9.19 -30.45 -7.37
N THR A 103 8.35 -29.42 -7.22
CA THR A 103 7.48 -28.89 -8.30
C THR A 103 8.30 -28.24 -9.41
N LEU A 104 9.30 -27.41 -9.06
CA LEU A 104 10.21 -26.79 -10.02
C LEU A 104 11.05 -27.82 -10.77
N ALA A 105 11.49 -28.88 -10.08
CA ALA A 105 12.22 -29.99 -10.68
C ALA A 105 11.35 -30.76 -11.69
N LYS A 106 10.07 -30.99 -11.39
CA LYS A 106 9.10 -31.62 -12.31
C LYS A 106 9.05 -30.88 -13.66
N TYR A 107 9.01 -29.55 -13.63
CA TYR A 107 8.95 -28.70 -14.83
C TYR A 107 10.32 -28.24 -15.34
N LYS A 108 11.42 -28.65 -14.68
CA LYS A 108 12.80 -28.25 -14.99
C LYS A 108 12.98 -26.72 -15.05
N MET A 109 12.30 -26.00 -14.16
CA MET A 109 12.33 -24.54 -14.06
C MET A 109 13.22 -24.11 -12.89
N ASN A 110 14.05 -23.08 -13.08
CA ASN A 110 14.76 -22.43 -11.97
C ASN A 110 13.81 -21.47 -11.25
N ALA A 111 14.03 -21.17 -9.97
CA ALA A 111 13.33 -20.05 -9.34
C ALA A 111 14.19 -19.31 -8.32
N GLU A 112 13.85 -18.05 -8.09
CA GLU A 112 14.32 -17.30 -6.92
C GLU A 112 13.16 -17.17 -5.93
N VAL A 113 13.44 -17.45 -4.65
CA VAL A 113 12.44 -17.37 -3.59
C VAL A 113 12.85 -16.31 -2.60
N THR A 114 11.95 -15.36 -2.39
CA THR A 114 12.04 -14.39 -1.31
C THR A 114 11.10 -14.81 -0.20
N LEU A 115 11.63 -14.91 1.01
CA LEU A 115 10.88 -15.27 2.20
C LEU A 115 10.48 -13.99 2.95
N SER A 116 9.32 -14.00 3.59
CA SER A 116 8.90 -12.93 4.51
C SER A 116 8.82 -13.44 5.96
N ARG A 117 8.81 -12.52 6.92
CA ARG A 117 8.66 -12.83 8.35
C ARG A 117 7.30 -13.46 8.71
N GLU A 118 6.28 -13.26 7.88
CA GLU A 118 4.94 -13.84 8.11
C GLU A 118 4.74 -15.19 7.42
N GLY A 119 5.77 -15.73 6.76
CA GLY A 119 5.67 -17.00 6.04
C GLY A 119 5.10 -16.88 4.62
N GLN A 120 4.96 -15.66 4.10
CA GLN A 120 4.71 -15.45 2.67
C GLN A 120 5.98 -15.76 1.87
N MET A 121 5.77 -16.37 0.70
CA MET A 121 6.81 -16.68 -0.27
C MET A 121 6.50 -15.98 -1.59
N VAL A 122 7.48 -15.24 -2.11
CA VAL A 122 7.43 -14.72 -3.49
C VAL A 122 8.35 -15.57 -4.34
N VAL A 123 7.82 -16.14 -5.42
CA VAL A 123 8.52 -17.12 -6.26
C VAL A 123 8.65 -16.58 -7.67
N GLN A 124 9.90 -16.30 -8.07
CA GLN A 124 10.24 -15.82 -9.39
C GLN A 124 10.69 -16.99 -10.27
N VAL A 125 9.85 -17.47 -11.18
CA VAL A 125 10.13 -18.68 -11.98
C VAL A 125 10.94 -18.33 -13.24
N GLY A 126 12.21 -18.73 -13.27
CA GLY A 126 12.92 -19.08 -14.51
C GLY A 126 13.47 -17.93 -15.34
N GLY A 127 14.06 -16.87 -14.78
CA GLY A 127 14.79 -15.81 -15.51
C GLY A 127 13.94 -14.96 -16.48
N ALA A 128 12.78 -15.45 -16.86
CA ALA A 128 11.65 -14.71 -17.37
C ALA A 128 10.80 -14.31 -16.17
N ASP A 129 10.50 -13.04 -16.09
CA ASP A 129 9.42 -12.55 -15.27
C ASP A 129 8.11 -13.10 -15.85
N PRO A 130 7.24 -13.81 -15.12
CA PRO A 130 5.93 -14.16 -15.67
C PRO A 130 5.09 -12.91 -15.95
N THR A 131 5.44 -11.76 -15.34
CA THR A 131 5.06 -10.42 -15.79
C THR A 131 6.07 -9.87 -16.81
N TYR A 132 6.41 -10.65 -17.84
CA TYR A 132 7.48 -10.33 -18.79
C TYR A 132 7.20 -8.98 -19.45
N PHE A 133 7.94 -7.97 -18.98
CA PHE A 133 8.02 -6.66 -19.59
C PHE A 133 8.72 -6.78 -20.94
N ASN A 134 7.95 -6.73 -22.04
CA ASN A 134 8.49 -6.42 -23.35
C ASN A 134 8.05 -5.00 -23.75
N PRO A 135 8.94 -3.99 -23.63
CA PRO A 135 8.61 -2.62 -24.01
C PRO A 135 8.35 -2.45 -25.52
N GLU A 136 8.68 -3.45 -26.35
CA GLU A 136 8.66 -3.33 -27.82
C GLU A 136 7.37 -3.79 -28.50
N ASP A 137 6.45 -4.49 -27.81
CA ASP A 137 5.21 -4.97 -28.45
C ASP A 137 4.09 -3.92 -28.42
N ALA A 138 4.26 -2.90 -29.27
CA ALA A 138 3.38 -1.74 -29.44
C ALA A 138 2.00 -2.07 -30.08
N SER A 139 1.65 -3.34 -30.25
CA SER A 139 0.47 -3.75 -31.03
C SER A 139 -0.83 -3.79 -30.22
N ARG A 140 -0.77 -3.74 -28.87
CA ARG A 140 -1.96 -3.76 -27.98
C ARG A 140 -1.77 -2.89 -26.72
N PRO A 141 -1.86 -1.56 -26.83
CA PRO A 141 -1.49 -0.62 -25.77
C PRO A 141 -2.42 -0.58 -24.54
N GLU A 142 -3.57 -1.26 -24.57
CA GLU A 142 -4.57 -1.18 -23.47
C GLU A 142 -4.66 -2.44 -22.61
N LEU A 143 -3.97 -3.54 -22.96
CA LEU A 143 -4.11 -4.83 -22.28
C LEU A 143 -2.85 -5.73 -22.28
N SER A 144 -1.69 -5.29 -22.80
CA SER A 144 -0.49 -6.14 -22.89
C SER A 144 0.33 -6.27 -21.59
N PHE A 145 -0.10 -5.59 -20.52
CA PHE A 145 0.69 -5.32 -19.31
C PHE A 145 0.08 -5.89 -18.02
N LEU A 146 -1.19 -6.27 -18.05
CA LEU A 146 -1.78 -7.05 -16.97
C LEU A 146 -1.14 -8.44 -17.05
N ALA A 147 -0.79 -9.04 -15.91
CA ALA A 147 -0.83 -10.48 -15.80
C ALA A 147 -2.28 -10.91 -16.04
N ILE A 148 -2.76 -10.85 -17.29
CA ILE A 148 -4.05 -11.38 -17.68
C ILE A 148 -3.89 -12.85 -17.44
N ASP A 149 -4.58 -13.35 -16.42
CA ASP A 149 -4.87 -14.75 -16.38
C ASP A 149 -5.66 -15.06 -17.65
N GLN A 150 -4.97 -15.63 -18.66
CA GLN A 150 -5.63 -16.01 -19.91
C GLN A 150 -6.63 -17.15 -19.67
N GLY A 151 -6.82 -17.58 -18.41
CA GLY A 151 -7.71 -18.67 -18.01
C GLY A 151 -7.30 -19.99 -18.63
N LYS A 152 -6.09 -20.06 -19.20
CA LYS A 152 -5.59 -21.23 -19.93
C LYS A 152 -5.36 -22.39 -18.97
N GLY A 153 -4.98 -22.08 -17.72
CA GLY A 153 -4.66 -23.07 -16.71
C GLY A 153 -3.57 -24.04 -17.20
N CYS A 154 -3.30 -25.08 -16.41
CA CYS A 154 -2.39 -26.13 -16.83
C CYS A 154 -3.10 -27.14 -17.74
N SER A 155 -3.22 -26.80 -19.02
CA SER A 155 -3.99 -27.58 -20.00
C SER A 155 -3.46 -29.01 -20.23
N ASN A 156 -2.14 -29.21 -20.18
CA ASN A 156 -1.52 -30.54 -20.25
C ASN A 156 -0.27 -30.63 -19.35
N PRO A 157 -0.39 -31.14 -18.10
CA PRO A 157 0.71 -31.18 -17.14
C PRO A 157 1.84 -32.16 -17.50
N ASP A 158 1.62 -33.04 -18.49
CA ASP A 158 2.59 -34.06 -18.92
C ASP A 158 3.50 -33.57 -20.06
N ASP A 159 3.15 -32.46 -20.73
CA ASP A 159 3.93 -31.87 -21.82
C ASP A 159 5.00 -30.89 -21.27
N VAL A 160 6.02 -31.46 -20.64
CA VAL A 160 7.09 -30.68 -19.99
C VAL A 160 7.84 -29.80 -21.01
N GLU A 161 7.98 -30.22 -22.26
CA GLU A 161 8.66 -29.41 -23.28
C GLU A 161 7.87 -28.15 -23.64
N ALA A 162 6.55 -28.26 -23.83
CA ALA A 162 5.69 -27.10 -24.04
C ALA A 162 5.68 -26.16 -22.83
N ILE A 163 5.64 -26.73 -21.61
CA ILE A 163 5.68 -25.97 -20.37
C ILE A 163 6.99 -25.19 -20.23
N GLN A 164 8.13 -25.81 -20.55
CA GLN A 164 9.44 -25.13 -20.51
C GLN A 164 9.56 -24.02 -21.57
N ALA A 165 8.86 -24.15 -22.69
CA ALA A 165 8.88 -23.18 -23.78
C ALA A 165 7.96 -21.98 -23.55
N ASP A 166 6.97 -22.10 -22.65
CA ASP A 166 5.97 -21.06 -22.35
C ASP A 166 5.96 -20.73 -20.85
N PRO A 167 6.63 -19.63 -20.44
CA PRO A 167 6.67 -19.20 -19.03
C PRO A 167 5.29 -18.97 -18.41
N ALA A 168 4.29 -18.52 -19.18
CA ALA A 168 2.95 -18.29 -18.66
C ALA A 168 2.25 -19.62 -18.35
N LEU A 169 2.40 -20.60 -19.25
CA LEU A 169 1.92 -21.97 -19.01
C LEU A 169 2.66 -22.63 -17.83
N ALA A 170 3.97 -22.40 -17.69
CA ALA A 170 4.75 -22.87 -16.55
C ALA A 170 4.24 -22.31 -15.22
N THR A 171 3.98 -21.01 -15.16
CA THR A 171 3.39 -20.39 -13.96
C THR A 171 2.04 -21.00 -13.62
N ASP A 172 1.14 -21.20 -14.60
CA ASP A 172 -0.17 -21.81 -14.37
C ASP A 172 -0.06 -23.25 -13.84
N CYS A 173 0.86 -24.04 -14.41
CA CYS A 173 1.13 -25.41 -13.97
C CYS A 173 1.74 -25.49 -12.58
N ILE A 174 2.69 -24.61 -12.27
CA ILE A 174 3.31 -24.52 -10.94
C ILE A 174 2.26 -24.13 -9.90
N ILE A 175 1.47 -23.08 -10.14
CA ILE A 175 0.39 -22.66 -9.23
C ILE A 175 -0.57 -23.82 -8.98
N GLN A 176 -0.99 -24.52 -10.02
CA GLN A 176 -1.92 -25.65 -9.89
C GLN A 176 -1.35 -26.77 -9.00
N ASP A 177 -0.10 -27.16 -9.21
CA ASP A 177 0.54 -28.24 -8.45
C ASP A 177 0.81 -27.85 -6.99
N LEU A 178 1.23 -26.60 -6.74
CA LEU A 178 1.42 -26.09 -5.39
C LEU A 178 0.10 -26.02 -4.62
N LYS A 179 -1.00 -25.57 -5.26
CA LYS A 179 -2.34 -25.64 -4.66
C LYS A 179 -2.74 -27.07 -4.28
N LYS A 180 -2.50 -28.02 -5.19
CA LYS A 180 -2.82 -29.45 -4.96
C LYS A 180 -1.99 -30.09 -3.86
N SER A 181 -0.80 -29.55 -3.56
CA SER A 181 0.06 -30.06 -2.50
C SER A 181 -0.56 -29.93 -1.09
N GLY A 182 -1.45 -28.95 -0.90
CA GLY A 182 -2.05 -28.64 0.39
C GLY A 182 -1.09 -28.05 1.43
N GLN A 183 0.12 -27.65 1.03
CA GLN A 183 1.12 -27.06 1.93
C GLN A 183 1.02 -25.53 2.06
N PHE A 184 0.19 -24.89 1.24
CA PHE A 184 0.05 -23.45 1.16
C PHE A 184 -1.40 -23.06 1.44
N ASP A 185 -1.62 -22.05 2.28
CA ASP A 185 -2.96 -21.50 2.52
C ASP A 185 -3.54 -20.89 1.25
N TYR A 186 -2.68 -20.25 0.44
CA TYR A 186 -2.99 -19.75 -0.88
C TYR A 186 -1.75 -19.80 -1.79
N VAL A 187 -1.98 -19.86 -3.10
CA VAL A 187 -0.96 -19.72 -4.15
C VAL A 187 -1.60 -18.97 -5.31
N GLU A 188 -0.98 -17.90 -5.78
CA GLU A 188 -1.56 -17.06 -6.83
C GLU A 188 -0.47 -16.37 -7.64
N LYS A 189 -0.88 -15.74 -8.75
CA LYS A 189 0.02 -14.92 -9.57
C LYS A 189 0.36 -13.64 -8.82
N ASP A 190 1.54 -13.10 -9.08
CA ASP A 190 1.89 -11.76 -8.64
C ASP A 190 1.26 -10.73 -9.60
N TYR A 191 0.02 -10.35 -9.30
CA TYR A 191 -0.78 -9.45 -10.14
C TYR A 191 -0.17 -8.04 -10.19
N ILE A 192 -0.44 -7.32 -11.28
CA ILE A 192 -0.05 -5.91 -11.42
C ILE A 192 -1.27 -5.02 -11.15
N PHE A 193 -1.17 -4.17 -10.13
CA PHE A 193 -2.15 -3.15 -9.80
C PHE A 193 -1.84 -1.84 -10.51
N GLU A 194 -2.90 -1.10 -10.84
CA GLU A 194 -2.81 0.22 -11.43
C GLU A 194 -3.18 1.31 -10.43
N ASN A 195 -2.60 2.49 -10.60
CA ASN A 195 -3.15 3.69 -9.97
C ASN A 195 -4.54 3.98 -10.55
N GLN A 196 -5.47 4.43 -9.72
CA GLN A 196 -6.86 4.63 -10.13
C GLN A 196 -7.09 6.03 -10.73
N PHE A 197 -6.16 6.51 -11.54
CA PHE A 197 -6.28 7.78 -12.25
C PHE A 197 -6.99 7.59 -13.60
N VAL A 198 -8.26 8.00 -13.69
CA VAL A 198 -8.92 8.11 -15.00
C VAL A 198 -8.44 9.37 -15.70
N ARG A 199 -7.67 9.22 -16.78
CA ARG A 199 -7.49 10.35 -17.71
C ARG A 199 -8.86 10.70 -18.27
N ARG A 200 -9.31 11.94 -18.05
CA ARG A 200 -10.62 12.43 -18.50
C ARG A 200 -10.89 11.95 -19.94
N PRO A 201 -12.04 11.29 -20.19
CA PRO A 201 -12.51 11.12 -21.56
C PRO A 201 -12.56 12.49 -22.23
N LYS A 202 -12.13 12.59 -23.49
CA LYS A 202 -12.28 13.83 -24.26
C LYS A 202 -13.74 14.29 -24.15
N PRO A 203 -14.02 15.59 -23.89
CA PRO A 203 -15.38 16.07 -23.76
C PRO A 203 -16.16 15.66 -25.02
N SER A 204 -17.21 14.85 -24.86
CA SER A 204 -18.30 14.90 -25.83
C SER A 204 -18.91 16.29 -25.69
N THR A 205 -19.18 16.91 -26.84
CA THR A 205 -19.62 18.30 -26.97
C THR A 205 -20.73 18.60 -25.95
N PRO A 206 -20.62 19.68 -25.15
CA PRO A 206 -21.62 19.97 -24.13
C PRO A 206 -22.98 20.26 -24.79
N PRO A 207 -24.11 19.77 -24.22
CA PRO A 207 -25.42 20.26 -24.61
C PRO A 207 -25.50 21.76 -24.28
N THR A 208 -26.02 22.50 -25.24
CA THR A 208 -26.21 23.95 -25.27
C THR A 208 -26.80 24.50 -23.97
N SER A 209 -26.16 25.56 -23.45
CA SER A 209 -26.67 26.37 -22.35
C SER A 209 -28.05 26.96 -22.70
N SER A 210 -29.07 26.65 -21.90
CA SER A 210 -30.32 27.40 -21.88
C SER A 210 -30.28 28.44 -20.77
N THR A 211 -30.23 29.70 -21.17
CA THR A 211 -30.47 30.90 -20.37
C THR A 211 -31.92 30.96 -19.89
N VAL A 212 -32.10 31.10 -18.58
CA VAL A 212 -33.32 31.57 -17.89
C VAL A 212 -32.78 32.30 -16.65
N GLY A 213 -32.95 33.58 -16.40
CA GLY A 213 -34.09 34.48 -16.58
C GLY A 213 -34.38 35.07 -15.20
N ASP A 214 -33.77 36.22 -14.88
CA ASP A 214 -33.86 36.90 -13.59
C ASP A 214 -35.31 37.23 -13.21
N ASN A 215 -35.68 37.02 -11.95
CA ASN A 215 -36.77 37.74 -11.31
C ASN A 215 -36.47 37.98 -9.83
N VAL A 216 -36.27 39.26 -9.51
CA VAL A 216 -36.14 39.81 -8.17
C VAL A 216 -37.51 39.87 -7.49
N GLY A 217 -37.63 39.29 -6.31
CA GLY A 217 -38.75 39.50 -5.39
C GLY A 217 -38.20 39.94 -4.04
N SER A 218 -38.50 41.18 -3.64
CA SER A 218 -38.21 41.68 -2.30
C SER A 218 -39.16 41.06 -1.29
N ASP A 219 -38.64 40.52 -0.19
CA ASP A 219 -39.44 40.42 1.03
C ASP A 219 -38.61 40.86 2.25
N THR A 220 -39.20 41.77 3.00
CA THR A 220 -38.65 42.42 4.19
C THR A 220 -39.27 41.76 5.41
N GLY A 221 -38.52 40.90 6.09
CA GLY A 221 -38.92 40.33 7.37
C GLY A 221 -37.76 40.43 8.36
N THR A 222 -37.81 41.45 9.21
CA THR A 222 -36.93 41.59 10.38
C THR A 222 -37.39 40.64 11.48
N GLU A 223 -36.63 39.59 11.75
CA GLU A 223 -36.75 38.80 12.96
C GLU A 223 -35.40 38.86 13.70
N THR A 224 -35.41 39.38 14.92
CA THR A 224 -34.22 39.62 15.73
C THR A 224 -33.90 38.35 16.52
N THR A 225 -32.95 37.56 16.03
CA THR A 225 -32.38 36.42 16.75
C THR A 225 -31.31 36.91 17.75
N PRO A 226 -31.12 36.23 18.90
CA PRO A 226 -30.07 36.57 19.86
C PRO A 226 -28.68 36.37 19.23
N PRO A 227 -27.61 36.98 19.77
CA PRO A 227 -26.30 36.88 19.15
C PRO A 227 -25.80 35.44 19.24
N THR A 228 -25.99 34.68 18.16
CA THR A 228 -25.23 33.48 17.89
C THR A 228 -23.78 33.94 17.80
N THR A 229 -22.91 33.38 18.64
CA THR A 229 -21.46 33.50 18.46
C THR A 229 -21.15 33.06 17.04
N VAL A 230 -20.89 34.02 16.15
CA VAL A 230 -20.53 33.74 14.76
C VAL A 230 -19.11 33.20 14.83
N THR A 231 -18.96 31.88 14.89
CA THR A 231 -17.68 31.25 14.60
C THR A 231 -17.32 31.64 13.16
N ALA A 232 -16.25 32.42 13.02
CA ALA A 232 -15.74 32.80 11.70
C ALA A 232 -15.45 31.52 10.91
N GLU A 233 -15.90 31.49 9.65
CA GLU A 233 -15.73 30.33 8.78
C GLU A 233 -14.24 30.06 8.52
N VAL A 234 -13.79 28.84 8.82
CA VAL A 234 -12.42 28.42 8.57
C VAL A 234 -12.21 28.30 7.06
N THR A 235 -11.43 29.22 6.50
CA THR A 235 -11.11 29.27 5.07
C THR A 235 -9.60 29.31 4.92
N PRO A 236 -8.99 28.33 4.23
CA PRO A 236 -7.56 28.36 3.94
C PRO A 236 -7.19 29.61 3.13
N ASN A 237 -6.02 30.19 3.39
CA ASN A 237 -5.48 31.33 2.63
C ASN A 237 -4.76 30.92 1.33
N ASP A 238 -4.75 29.63 1.03
CA ASP A 238 -4.07 28.98 -0.10
C ASP A 238 -4.66 29.51 -1.43
N PRO A 239 -3.82 30.00 -2.37
CA PRO A 239 -4.25 30.75 -3.54
C PRO A 239 -5.11 29.93 -4.51
N LEU A 240 -4.99 28.59 -4.51
CA LEU A 240 -5.77 27.71 -5.39
C LEU A 240 -7.02 27.14 -4.72
N TRP A 241 -7.33 27.51 -3.47
CA TRP A 241 -8.51 27.04 -2.73
C TRP A 241 -9.82 27.23 -3.50
N GLY A 242 -9.94 28.32 -4.27
CA GLY A 242 -11.11 28.58 -5.11
C GLY A 242 -11.41 27.49 -6.15
N LEU A 243 -10.43 26.65 -6.50
CA LEU A 243 -10.58 25.53 -7.44
C LEU A 243 -11.01 24.22 -6.75
N GLN A 244 -10.87 24.13 -5.43
CA GLN A 244 -11.07 22.91 -4.65
C GLN A 244 -12.52 22.77 -4.18
N TRP A 245 -13.43 22.77 -5.17
CA TRP A 245 -14.88 22.64 -4.96
C TRP A 245 -15.25 21.40 -4.11
N ASN A 246 -14.43 20.35 -4.17
CA ASN A 246 -14.63 19.08 -3.47
C ASN A 246 -14.57 19.22 -1.93
N PHE A 247 -13.91 20.25 -1.39
CA PHE A 247 -13.86 20.49 0.06
C PHE A 247 -14.96 21.42 0.58
N LYS A 248 -15.73 22.03 -0.34
CA LYS A 248 -16.83 22.94 0.01
C LYS A 248 -18.02 22.19 0.62
N PRO A 249 -18.89 22.88 1.36
CA PRO A 249 -20.17 22.32 1.79
C PRO A 249 -21.01 21.88 0.59
N ASN A 250 -21.73 20.77 0.74
CA ASN A 250 -22.63 20.31 -0.31
C ASN A 250 -23.81 21.28 -0.48
N GLY A 251 -24.09 21.71 -1.71
CA GLY A 251 -25.25 22.54 -2.02
C GLY A 251 -25.05 23.39 -3.27
N GLU A 252 -26.04 24.25 -3.55
CA GLU A 252 -26.12 25.03 -4.80
C GLU A 252 -26.03 26.55 -4.57
N GLY A 253 -25.84 27.00 -3.33
CA GLY A 253 -25.72 28.42 -2.97
C GLY A 253 -24.27 28.92 -2.89
N ASP A 254 -24.10 30.22 -2.65
CA ASP A 254 -22.78 30.85 -2.54
C ASP A 254 -21.87 30.11 -1.54
N GLY A 255 -20.63 29.82 -1.96
CA GLY A 255 -19.65 29.09 -1.15
C GLY A 255 -19.86 27.58 -1.09
N LYS A 256 -20.93 27.03 -1.68
CA LYS A 256 -21.21 25.58 -1.72
C LYS A 256 -20.89 24.99 -3.08
N SER A 257 -20.73 23.67 -3.11
CA SER A 257 -20.56 22.92 -4.36
C SER A 257 -21.43 21.67 -4.38
N ARG A 258 -22.01 21.36 -5.53
CA ARG A 258 -22.76 20.13 -5.74
C ARG A 258 -21.80 18.94 -5.68
N GLY A 259 -21.94 18.11 -4.64
CA GLY A 259 -21.05 16.97 -4.40
C GLY A 259 -19.80 17.30 -3.56
N GLY A 260 -19.72 18.50 -2.98
CA GLY A 260 -18.68 18.82 -2.00
C GLY A 260 -18.79 17.96 -0.74
N ALA A 261 -17.66 17.55 -0.18
CA ALA A 261 -17.58 16.67 0.98
C ALA A 261 -17.77 17.40 2.33
N GLY A 262 -17.87 18.74 2.33
CA GLY A 262 -18.19 19.52 3.54
C GLY A 262 -17.06 19.68 4.55
N PHE A 263 -15.80 19.58 4.11
CA PHE A 263 -14.63 19.79 4.96
C PHE A 263 -14.57 21.19 5.57
N GLN A 264 -14.86 22.24 4.77
CA GLN A 264 -14.87 23.62 5.26
C GLN A 264 -15.87 23.85 6.42
N GLU A 265 -17.05 23.24 6.29
CA GLU A 265 -18.08 23.27 7.33
C GLU A 265 -17.66 22.44 8.55
N PHE A 266 -17.02 21.29 8.34
CA PHE A 266 -16.49 20.44 9.40
C PHE A 266 -15.45 21.18 10.25
N TRP A 267 -14.42 21.78 9.63
CA TRP A 267 -13.38 22.54 10.35
C TRP A 267 -13.99 23.65 11.20
N THR A 268 -14.91 24.42 10.63
CA THR A 268 -15.60 25.52 11.32
C THR A 268 -16.44 25.02 12.51
N LYS A 269 -17.22 23.95 12.33
CA LYS A 269 -18.13 23.45 13.36
C LYS A 269 -17.41 22.73 14.50
N GLN A 270 -16.36 21.98 14.16
CA GLN A 270 -15.62 21.19 15.13
C GLN A 270 -14.45 21.95 15.76
N GLY A 271 -13.99 23.03 15.12
CA GLY A 271 -12.80 23.76 15.54
C GLY A 271 -11.53 22.91 15.47
N ILE A 272 -11.47 21.97 14.51
CA ILE A 272 -10.34 21.08 14.28
C ILE A 272 -10.12 20.85 12.78
N GLU A 273 -8.90 21.09 12.33
CA GLU A 273 -8.46 20.95 10.94
C GLU A 273 -7.63 19.68 10.73
N GLY A 274 -7.36 18.92 11.79
CA GLY A 274 -6.57 17.70 11.81
C GLY A 274 -5.86 17.49 13.15
N SER A 275 -5.06 16.44 13.25
CA SER A 275 -4.12 16.23 14.35
C SER A 275 -2.84 15.55 13.85
N THR A 276 -1.69 16.05 14.27
CA THR A 276 -0.37 15.43 14.01
C THR A 276 -0.17 14.10 14.73
N ASP A 277 -1.08 13.74 15.66
CA ASP A 277 -1.13 12.43 16.30
C ASP A 277 -1.68 11.35 15.35
N VAL A 278 -2.40 11.74 14.29
CA VAL A 278 -2.94 10.81 13.29
C VAL A 278 -1.91 10.58 12.19
N VAL A 279 -1.59 9.31 11.95
CA VAL A 279 -0.68 8.92 10.87
C VAL A 279 -1.45 8.26 9.74
N VAL A 280 -1.29 8.78 8.53
CA VAL A 280 -1.86 8.24 7.30
C VAL A 280 -0.73 7.76 6.40
N ALA A 281 -0.71 6.47 6.05
CA ALA A 281 0.16 5.96 5.02
C ALA A 281 -0.52 6.05 3.66
N VAL A 282 0.20 6.53 2.65
CA VAL A 282 -0.26 6.59 1.26
C VAL A 282 0.55 5.55 0.49
N VAL A 283 -0.09 4.40 0.21
CA VAL A 283 0.52 3.32 -0.58
C VAL A 283 0.16 3.55 -2.04
N ASP A 284 1.12 4.10 -2.80
CA ASP A 284 0.87 4.66 -4.13
C ASP A 284 2.17 4.77 -4.96
N THR A 285 2.25 5.68 -5.96
CA THR A 285 3.42 5.87 -6.84
C THR A 285 4.64 6.54 -6.18
N GLY A 286 4.51 6.96 -4.92
CA GLY A 286 5.46 7.82 -4.23
C GLY A 286 5.02 9.28 -4.20
N LEU A 287 5.92 10.17 -3.78
CA LEU A 287 5.68 11.62 -3.75
C LEU A 287 6.75 12.39 -4.52
N GLN A 288 6.36 13.46 -5.20
CA GLN A 288 7.29 14.47 -5.70
C GLN A 288 7.83 15.29 -4.51
N MET A 289 8.95 14.85 -3.94
CA MET A 289 9.50 15.43 -2.71
C MET A 289 10.01 16.86 -2.89
N ASP A 290 10.30 17.27 -4.12
CA ASP A 290 10.71 18.63 -4.47
C ASP A 290 9.55 19.54 -4.88
N HIS A 291 8.30 19.04 -4.87
CA HIS A 291 7.12 19.82 -5.22
C HIS A 291 7.04 21.06 -4.30
N PRO A 292 6.83 22.28 -4.85
CA PRO A 292 6.95 23.53 -4.09
C PRO A 292 6.08 23.63 -2.82
N ASP A 293 4.94 22.95 -2.81
CA ASP A 293 3.99 22.94 -1.69
C ASP A 293 4.21 21.76 -0.70
N ILE A 294 5.18 20.88 -1.00
CA ILE A 294 5.44 19.61 -0.27
C ILE A 294 6.84 19.60 0.34
N LYS A 295 7.86 20.09 -0.38
CA LYS A 295 9.29 19.95 -0.01
C LYS A 295 9.66 20.43 1.42
N ASP A 296 8.91 21.40 1.95
CA ASP A 296 9.13 21.98 3.28
C ASP A 296 7.95 21.68 4.23
N SER A 297 7.09 20.74 3.87
CA SER A 297 5.89 20.44 4.63
C SER A 297 6.23 19.76 5.97
N PRO A 298 5.66 20.22 7.09
CA PRO A 298 5.83 19.57 8.39
C PRO A 298 5.03 18.27 8.52
N ASN A 299 4.15 17.97 7.56
CA ASN A 299 3.26 16.81 7.61
C ASN A 299 3.94 15.53 7.09
N ILE A 300 5.10 15.63 6.43
CA ILE A 300 5.80 14.46 5.86
C ILE A 300 6.63 13.76 6.93
N ALA A 301 6.46 12.45 7.05
CA ALA A 301 7.33 11.57 7.80
C ALA A 301 8.19 10.72 6.85
N PRO A 302 9.31 10.13 7.35
CA PRO A 302 10.08 9.17 6.57
C PRO A 302 9.19 8.04 6.07
N GLY A 303 9.30 7.76 4.78
CA GLY A 303 8.59 6.69 4.09
C GLY A 303 9.54 5.60 3.61
N TRP A 304 9.08 4.81 2.65
CA TRP A 304 9.88 3.74 2.06
C TRP A 304 9.42 3.39 0.65
N ASP A 305 10.37 2.99 -0.19
CA ASP A 305 10.12 2.41 -1.50
C ASP A 305 10.07 0.88 -1.43
N MET A 306 8.92 0.33 -1.79
CA MET A 306 8.63 -1.09 -1.80
C MET A 306 8.72 -1.69 -3.20
N VAL A 307 8.98 -0.90 -4.25
CA VAL A 307 9.13 -1.39 -5.62
C VAL A 307 10.40 -2.22 -5.73
N SER A 308 10.22 -3.53 -5.88
CA SER A 308 11.34 -4.49 -5.84
C SER A 308 12.09 -4.62 -7.17
N ASP A 309 11.42 -4.33 -8.29
CA ASP A 309 11.97 -4.42 -9.63
C ASP A 309 12.49 -3.07 -10.12
N PRO A 310 13.82 -2.89 -10.30
CA PRO A 310 14.39 -1.62 -10.74
C PRO A 310 13.89 -1.12 -12.09
N ARG A 311 13.39 -2.02 -12.95
CA ARG A 311 12.83 -1.65 -14.26
C ARG A 311 11.47 -0.96 -14.11
N MET A 312 10.71 -1.33 -13.08
CA MET A 312 9.47 -0.66 -12.68
C MET A 312 9.76 0.57 -11.81
N GLY A 313 10.77 0.48 -10.94
CA GLY A 313 11.19 1.56 -10.02
C GLY A 313 11.58 2.85 -10.74
N ASN A 314 12.32 2.80 -11.86
CA ASN A 314 12.71 4.00 -12.60
C ASN A 314 13.58 5.00 -11.80
N ASP A 315 14.29 4.50 -10.79
CA ASP A 315 15.16 5.20 -9.83
C ASP A 315 16.59 4.64 -9.85
N GLY A 316 16.77 3.38 -10.24
CA GLY A 316 18.07 2.74 -10.48
C GLY A 316 18.38 1.56 -9.58
N ASP A 317 17.51 1.26 -8.62
CA ASP A 317 17.63 0.18 -7.65
C ASP A 317 16.26 -0.47 -7.36
N GLY A 318 16.21 -1.38 -6.39
CA GLY A 318 14.95 -1.91 -5.87
C GLY A 318 14.67 -1.25 -4.52
N ARG A 319 13.79 -1.85 -3.72
CA ARG A 319 13.38 -1.33 -2.39
C ARG A 319 14.46 -0.58 -1.61
N ASP A 320 14.16 0.65 -1.21
CA ASP A 320 15.11 1.57 -0.60
C ASP A 320 14.38 2.67 0.25
N PRO A 321 15.10 3.55 0.98
CA PRO A 321 14.49 4.53 1.87
C PRO A 321 13.94 5.80 1.18
N ASP A 322 14.05 5.95 -0.15
CA ASP A 322 13.61 7.12 -0.90
C ASP A 322 12.28 6.88 -1.63
N PRO A 323 11.12 7.22 -1.03
CA PRO A 323 9.81 7.04 -1.66
C PRO A 323 9.47 8.16 -2.66
N ASN A 324 10.47 8.85 -3.22
CA ASN A 324 10.25 9.85 -4.24
C ASN A 324 9.63 9.21 -5.50
N ASP A 325 8.72 9.91 -6.17
CA ASP A 325 8.11 9.43 -7.42
C ASP A 325 8.94 9.91 -8.62
N PRO A 326 9.75 9.05 -9.29
CA PRO A 326 10.52 9.45 -10.48
C PRO A 326 9.69 9.52 -11.76
N GLY A 327 8.40 9.21 -11.71
CA GLY A 327 7.52 9.07 -12.86
C GLY A 327 7.22 7.60 -13.21
N ASP A 328 5.96 7.34 -13.55
CA ASP A 328 5.39 6.02 -13.80
C ASP A 328 4.99 5.78 -15.26
N LEU A 329 5.42 6.65 -16.19
CA LEU A 329 5.14 6.52 -17.61
C LEU A 329 5.57 5.15 -18.14
N CYS A 330 4.58 4.30 -18.44
CA CYS A 330 4.85 2.94 -18.88
C CYS A 330 5.50 2.87 -20.27
N ASN A 331 4.88 3.51 -21.26
CA ASN A 331 5.37 3.51 -22.64
C ASN A 331 5.37 4.93 -23.24
N PRO A 332 6.55 5.55 -23.43
CA PRO A 332 6.65 6.89 -24.01
C PRO A 332 6.26 6.95 -25.49
N ALA A 333 6.18 5.80 -26.19
CA ALA A 333 5.73 5.76 -27.58
C ALA A 333 4.20 5.92 -27.72
N VAL A 334 3.43 5.74 -26.64
CA VAL A 334 1.97 5.94 -26.65
C VAL A 334 1.67 7.45 -26.72
N PRO A 335 1.04 7.96 -27.79
CA PRO A 335 0.80 9.40 -27.93
C PRO A 335 -0.04 9.96 -26.79
N GLY A 336 0.49 10.99 -26.11
CA GLY A 336 -0.19 11.66 -25.00
C GLY A 336 -0.09 10.93 -23.66
N ALA A 337 0.63 9.81 -23.58
CA ALA A 337 1.04 9.23 -22.30
C ALA A 337 1.98 10.20 -21.56
N ALA A 338 1.90 10.19 -20.23
CA ALA A 338 2.65 11.08 -19.34
C ALA A 338 2.75 10.41 -17.96
N ASP A 339 3.68 10.84 -17.12
CA ASP A 339 3.70 10.44 -15.72
C ASP A 339 2.44 10.92 -15.00
N SER A 340 1.93 10.10 -14.09
CA SER A 340 0.70 10.37 -13.35
C SER A 340 0.92 11.28 -12.15
N PHE A 341 2.06 11.12 -11.47
CA PHE A 341 2.35 11.68 -10.15
C PHE A 341 1.20 11.43 -9.15
N HIS A 342 0.59 10.25 -9.26
CA HIS A 342 -0.69 9.94 -8.64
C HIS A 342 -0.62 10.01 -7.11
N GLY A 343 0.40 9.43 -6.49
CA GLY A 343 0.60 9.47 -5.04
C GLY A 343 0.74 10.90 -4.51
N THR A 344 1.39 11.80 -5.27
CA THR A 344 1.50 13.23 -4.95
C THR A 344 0.12 13.90 -4.90
N HIS A 345 -0.73 13.64 -5.88
CA HIS A 345 -2.08 14.19 -5.93
C HIS A 345 -2.97 13.65 -4.80
N VAL A 346 -2.90 12.34 -4.54
CA VAL A 346 -3.64 11.67 -3.46
C VAL A 346 -3.23 12.23 -2.11
N ALA A 347 -1.93 12.27 -1.82
CA ALA A 347 -1.41 12.79 -0.56
C ALA A 347 -1.70 14.29 -0.39
N GLY A 348 -1.65 15.09 -1.46
CA GLY A 348 -2.07 16.49 -1.49
C GLY A 348 -3.52 16.67 -1.06
N THR A 349 -4.41 15.80 -1.56
CA THR A 349 -5.83 15.80 -1.17
C THR A 349 -6.02 15.48 0.31
N ILE A 350 -5.24 14.55 0.86
CA ILE A 350 -5.29 14.22 2.30
C ILE A 350 -4.78 15.39 3.13
N GLY A 351 -3.64 15.98 2.77
CA GLY A 351 -3.02 17.08 3.50
C GLY A 351 -1.52 16.95 3.69
N VAL A 352 -0.81 16.33 2.73
CA VAL A 352 0.65 16.29 2.76
C VAL A 352 1.26 17.67 2.58
N ALA A 353 0.61 18.56 1.83
CA ALA A 353 0.96 19.97 1.75
C ALA A 353 0.44 20.73 2.98
N ALA A 354 1.23 21.68 3.49
CA ALA A 354 0.82 22.51 4.62
C ALA A 354 -0.30 23.44 4.17
N SER A 355 -1.52 23.26 4.71
CA SER A 355 -2.62 24.18 4.40
C SER A 355 -2.48 25.49 5.19
N ASN A 356 -3.08 26.56 4.67
CA ASN A 356 -3.06 27.90 5.23
C ASN A 356 -1.65 28.53 5.29
N ASN A 357 -0.76 28.11 4.38
CA ASN A 357 0.62 28.58 4.25
C ASN A 357 0.79 29.71 3.21
N GLY A 358 -0.29 30.10 2.52
CA GLY A 358 -0.28 31.11 1.44
C GLY A 358 0.28 30.60 0.11
N ALA A 359 0.43 29.29 -0.06
CA ALA A 359 0.94 28.64 -1.28
C ALA A 359 -0.01 27.51 -1.73
N GLY A 360 0.12 27.12 -3.00
CA GLY A 360 -0.57 25.96 -3.58
C GLY A 360 -2.03 25.75 -3.16
N VAL A 361 -2.29 24.57 -2.59
CA VAL A 361 -3.62 24.00 -2.32
C VAL A 361 -3.79 23.62 -0.84
N ALA A 362 -5.03 23.55 -0.37
CA ALA A 362 -5.34 22.98 0.94
C ALA A 362 -5.62 21.47 0.86
N GLY A 363 -5.36 20.74 1.95
CA GLY A 363 -5.77 19.35 2.13
C GLY A 363 -7.01 19.21 3.01
N GLY A 364 -7.53 17.99 3.10
CA GLY A 364 -8.66 17.67 4.00
C GLY A 364 -8.28 17.73 5.49
N ALA A 365 -7.07 17.30 5.83
CA ALA A 365 -6.51 17.32 7.17
C ALA A 365 -5.22 18.16 7.18
N TRP A 366 -5.33 19.42 7.63
CA TRP A 366 -4.24 20.40 7.59
C TRP A 366 -3.08 20.02 8.52
N HIS A 367 -3.41 19.31 9.60
CA HIS A 367 -2.48 18.76 10.56
C HIS A 367 -2.61 17.25 10.53
N VAL A 368 -1.64 16.57 9.93
CA VAL A 368 -1.63 15.11 9.82
C VAL A 368 -0.19 14.68 9.59
N LYS A 369 0.15 13.45 9.96
CA LYS A 369 1.42 12.87 9.55
C LYS A 369 1.20 11.94 8.36
N ILE A 370 1.90 12.16 7.27
CA ILE A 370 1.84 11.35 6.06
C ILE A 370 3.11 10.52 5.95
N VAL A 371 2.94 9.20 5.84
CA VAL A 371 4.02 8.27 5.50
C VAL A 371 3.85 7.87 4.03
N PRO A 372 4.71 8.35 3.14
CA PRO A 372 4.70 7.92 1.75
C PRO A 372 5.25 6.49 1.63
N VAL A 373 4.47 5.59 1.05
CA VAL A 373 4.88 4.20 0.82
C VAL A 373 4.77 3.95 -0.67
N ARG A 374 5.90 4.04 -1.37
CA ARG A 374 5.93 3.85 -2.82
C ARG A 374 5.83 2.36 -3.11
N ALA A 375 4.78 1.94 -3.79
CA ALA A 375 4.54 0.53 -4.15
C ALA A 375 4.20 0.35 -5.64
N LEU A 376 4.01 1.48 -6.34
CA LEU A 376 3.76 1.53 -7.78
C LEU A 376 4.88 2.34 -8.44
N GLY A 377 5.31 1.88 -9.60
CA GLY A 377 6.22 2.60 -10.49
C GLY A 377 5.71 2.52 -11.92
N LYS A 378 6.62 2.44 -12.88
CA LYS A 378 6.27 2.29 -14.29
C LYS A 378 5.36 1.08 -14.49
N CYS A 379 4.26 1.32 -15.20
CA CYS A 379 3.26 0.30 -15.54
C CYS A 379 2.49 -0.30 -14.35
N GLY A 380 2.57 0.28 -13.15
CA GLY A 380 1.82 -0.18 -11.97
C GLY A 380 2.70 -0.72 -10.85
N GLY A 381 2.16 -1.62 -10.03
CA GLY A 381 2.85 -2.19 -8.87
C GLY A 381 2.50 -3.65 -8.67
N ARG A 382 3.47 -4.44 -8.19
CA ARG A 382 3.29 -5.88 -7.93
C ARG A 382 2.46 -6.10 -6.67
N LEU A 383 1.57 -7.09 -6.70
CA LEU A 383 0.78 -7.51 -5.55
C LEU A 383 1.68 -7.83 -4.35
N SER A 384 2.81 -8.49 -4.55
CA SER A 384 3.76 -8.79 -3.47
C SER A 384 4.32 -7.52 -2.81
N ASP A 385 4.66 -6.52 -3.61
CA ASP A 385 5.21 -5.24 -3.12
C ASP A 385 4.13 -4.44 -2.38
N ILE A 386 2.89 -4.47 -2.87
CA ILE A 386 1.73 -3.84 -2.23
C ILE A 386 1.38 -4.52 -0.91
N ASN A 387 1.42 -5.85 -0.86
CA ASN A 387 1.19 -6.63 0.35
C ASN A 387 2.21 -6.31 1.44
N ASP A 388 3.50 -6.20 1.08
CA ASP A 388 4.55 -5.78 2.00
C ASP A 388 4.41 -4.31 2.39
N ALA A 389 4.05 -3.44 1.45
CA ALA A 389 3.79 -2.02 1.70
C ALA A 389 2.69 -1.81 2.75
N ILE A 390 1.56 -2.53 2.63
CA ILE A 390 0.45 -2.48 3.60
C ILE A 390 0.93 -2.91 5.00
N ARG A 391 1.65 -4.04 5.09
CA ARG A 391 2.15 -4.56 6.38
C ARG A 391 3.21 -3.66 6.99
N TRP A 392 4.15 -3.13 6.20
CA TRP A 392 5.18 -2.21 6.67
C TRP A 392 4.60 -0.87 7.10
N ALA A 393 3.63 -0.33 6.35
CA ALA A 393 2.92 0.89 6.70
C ALA A 393 2.30 0.81 8.10
N ALA A 394 1.73 -0.34 8.47
CA ALA A 394 1.18 -0.60 9.80
C ALA A 394 2.22 -0.98 10.87
N GLY A 395 3.50 -1.14 10.49
CA GLY A 395 4.61 -1.50 11.37
C GLY A 395 4.66 -2.99 11.74
N LEU A 396 4.12 -3.87 10.88
CA LEU A 396 4.02 -5.31 11.17
C LEU A 396 5.28 -6.05 10.80
N ILE A 397 5.87 -5.66 9.67
CA ILE A 397 7.12 -6.20 9.12
C ILE A 397 8.13 -5.06 8.92
N PRO A 398 9.44 -5.35 8.96
CA PRO A 398 10.47 -4.43 8.54
C PRO A 398 10.66 -4.46 7.01
N ALA A 399 11.21 -3.37 6.49
CA ALA A 399 11.87 -3.36 5.20
C ALA A 399 13.35 -3.76 5.36
N GLU A 400 14.03 -3.98 4.24
CA GLU A 400 15.45 -4.32 4.17
C GLU A 400 16.23 -3.13 3.60
N ALA A 401 17.23 -2.64 4.32
CA ALA A 401 18.18 -1.68 3.78
C ALA A 401 19.24 -2.38 2.90
N ALA A 402 19.97 -1.60 2.10
CA ALA A 402 21.02 -2.12 1.20
C ALA A 402 22.15 -2.89 1.92
N ASP A 403 22.36 -2.67 3.22
CA ASP A 403 23.32 -3.39 4.05
C ASP A 403 22.74 -4.67 4.71
N GLY A 404 21.49 -5.03 4.40
CA GLY A 404 20.76 -6.16 4.97
C GLY A 404 20.17 -5.89 6.35
N SER A 405 20.29 -4.67 6.87
CA SER A 405 19.67 -4.30 8.15
C SER A 405 18.15 -4.09 8.02
N GLU A 406 17.45 -4.27 9.13
CA GLU A 406 15.99 -4.08 9.16
C GLU A 406 15.61 -2.63 9.40
N VAL A 407 14.70 -2.12 8.58
CA VAL A 407 14.11 -0.80 8.77
C VAL A 407 12.63 -0.90 9.09
N TRP A 408 12.30 -0.57 10.33
CA TRP A 408 10.93 -0.54 10.82
C TRP A 408 10.31 0.84 10.62
N ASN A 409 9.03 0.89 10.25
CA ASN A 409 8.30 2.15 10.23
C ASN A 409 8.13 2.69 11.67
N ASP A 410 8.84 3.76 12.01
CA ASP A 410 8.73 4.46 13.30
C ASP A 410 7.44 5.29 13.43
N ASN A 411 6.72 5.47 12.33
CA ASN A 411 5.43 6.14 12.21
C ASN A 411 4.38 5.15 11.65
N PRO A 412 4.07 4.03 12.35
CA PRO A 412 3.07 3.10 11.86
C PRO A 412 1.71 3.78 11.74
N ALA A 413 1.04 3.52 10.63
CA ALA A 413 -0.19 4.19 10.26
C ALA A 413 -1.37 3.85 11.18
N ASP A 414 -2.26 4.82 11.34
CA ASP A 414 -3.62 4.63 11.83
C ASP A 414 -4.59 4.41 10.67
N ILE A 415 -4.28 5.00 9.50
CA ILE A 415 -5.06 4.89 8.26
C ILE A 415 -4.13 4.56 7.10
N ILE A 416 -4.48 3.59 6.27
CA ILE A 416 -3.79 3.28 5.01
C ILE A 416 -4.72 3.63 3.86
N ASN A 417 -4.28 4.51 2.97
CA ASN A 417 -4.98 4.85 1.74
C ASN A 417 -4.43 4.02 0.56
N LEU A 418 -5.34 3.30 -0.10
CA LEU A 418 -5.10 2.47 -1.28
C LEU A 418 -5.88 3.04 -2.48
N SER A 419 -5.36 4.09 -3.10
CA SER A 419 -5.94 4.66 -4.34
C SER A 419 -5.50 3.86 -5.58
N ILE A 420 -5.47 2.54 -5.44
CA ILE A 420 -4.96 1.56 -6.40
C ILE A 420 -6.08 0.58 -6.71
N GLY A 421 -5.92 -0.18 -7.79
CA GLY A 421 -6.93 -1.16 -8.15
C GLY A 421 -6.43 -2.22 -9.11
N LEU A 422 -7.11 -3.35 -9.06
CA LEU A 422 -6.94 -4.50 -9.92
C LEU A 422 -8.33 -4.96 -10.36
N PHE A 423 -8.50 -5.18 -11.67
CA PHE A 423 -9.72 -5.76 -12.21
C PHE A 423 -9.69 -7.29 -12.07
N GLU A 424 -9.89 -7.76 -10.84
CA GLU A 424 -9.96 -9.16 -10.43
C GLU A 424 -10.67 -9.21 -9.06
N TYR A 425 -11.15 -10.39 -8.67
CA TYR A 425 -11.52 -10.63 -7.27
C TYR A 425 -10.32 -10.40 -6.34
N CYS A 426 -10.59 -10.03 -5.08
CA CYS A 426 -9.52 -9.79 -4.10
C CYS A 426 -8.60 -11.01 -3.98
N PRO A 427 -7.30 -10.88 -4.34
CA PRO A 427 -6.33 -11.95 -4.14
C PRO A 427 -6.24 -12.33 -2.67
N ALA A 428 -6.07 -13.62 -2.38
CA ALA A 428 -6.11 -14.11 -1.00
C ALA A 428 -4.97 -13.50 -0.15
N SER A 429 -3.81 -13.26 -0.75
CA SER A 429 -2.67 -12.61 -0.08
C SER A 429 -2.92 -11.13 0.22
N LEU A 430 -3.70 -10.43 -0.61
CA LEU A 430 -4.11 -9.05 -0.36
C LEU A 430 -5.11 -8.99 0.78
N GLN A 431 -6.11 -9.89 0.76
CA GLN A 431 -7.06 -9.98 1.86
C GLN A 431 -6.35 -10.27 3.18
N ASP A 432 -5.41 -11.23 3.21
CA ASP A 432 -4.59 -11.51 4.39
C ASP A 432 -3.79 -10.28 4.85
N ALA A 433 -3.25 -9.47 3.92
CA ALA A 433 -2.54 -8.23 4.26
C ALA A 433 -3.45 -7.21 4.94
N ILE A 434 -4.65 -7.04 4.39
CA ILE A 434 -5.67 -6.12 4.90
C ILE A 434 -6.18 -6.60 6.26
N ASP A 435 -6.46 -7.89 6.41
CA ASP A 435 -6.89 -8.51 7.66
C ASP A 435 -5.82 -8.33 8.75
N ALA A 436 -4.54 -8.59 8.42
CA ALA A 436 -3.42 -8.46 9.35
C ALA A 436 -3.25 -7.04 9.93
N VAL A 437 -3.54 -5.99 9.15
CA VAL A 437 -3.46 -4.60 9.62
C VAL A 437 -4.75 -4.14 10.31
N THR A 438 -5.91 -4.57 9.82
CA THR A 438 -7.21 -4.20 10.41
C THR A 438 -7.44 -4.86 11.77
N ASP A 439 -6.96 -6.09 11.97
CA ASP A 439 -6.92 -6.78 13.27
C ASP A 439 -6.12 -6.01 14.34
N ARG A 440 -5.22 -5.12 13.91
CA ARG A 440 -4.42 -4.22 14.76
C ARG A 440 -4.99 -2.81 14.89
N GLY A 441 -6.21 -2.62 14.38
CA GLY A 441 -6.97 -1.38 14.48
C GLY A 441 -6.60 -0.31 13.45
N VAL A 442 -5.90 -0.69 12.37
CA VAL A 442 -5.64 0.21 11.24
C VAL A 442 -6.88 0.28 10.36
N ILE A 443 -7.26 1.49 9.94
CA ILE A 443 -8.35 1.70 8.97
C ILE A 443 -7.75 1.63 7.56
N VAL A 444 -8.30 0.77 6.71
CA VAL A 444 -7.91 0.71 5.29
C VAL A 444 -9.00 1.37 4.46
N VAL A 445 -8.61 2.36 3.64
CA VAL A 445 -9.49 3.07 2.72
C VAL A 445 -9.04 2.74 1.31
N SER A 446 -9.94 2.20 0.48
CA SER A 446 -9.64 1.79 -0.89
C SER A 446 -10.52 2.51 -1.91
N ALA A 447 -9.98 2.73 -3.11
CA ALA A 447 -10.76 3.10 -4.27
C ALA A 447 -11.69 1.94 -4.71
N ALA A 448 -12.87 2.28 -5.23
CA ALA A 448 -13.86 1.32 -5.71
C ALA A 448 -13.59 0.81 -7.15
N GLY A 449 -12.64 1.41 -7.86
CA GLY A 449 -12.38 1.16 -9.27
C GLY A 449 -13.14 2.08 -10.23
N ASN A 450 -12.70 2.10 -11.48
CA ASN A 450 -13.11 3.12 -12.46
C ASN A 450 -13.80 2.60 -13.73
N ALA A 451 -13.99 1.28 -13.88
CA ALA A 451 -14.60 0.73 -15.10
C ALA A 451 -16.13 0.76 -15.14
N ARG A 452 -16.79 1.39 -14.15
CA ARG A 452 -18.25 1.50 -14.08
C ARG A 452 -18.98 0.15 -14.09
N ILE A 453 -18.40 -0.81 -13.37
CA ILE A 453 -19.00 -2.12 -13.13
C ILE A 453 -19.20 -2.30 -11.63
N ASP A 454 -19.78 -3.44 -11.26
CA ASP A 454 -19.92 -3.82 -9.85
C ASP A 454 -18.54 -3.87 -9.16
N THR A 455 -18.46 -3.30 -7.96
CA THR A 455 -17.22 -3.23 -7.19
C THR A 455 -16.73 -4.63 -6.81
N ALA A 456 -17.61 -5.63 -6.72
CA ALA A 456 -17.24 -7.01 -6.41
C ALA A 456 -16.20 -7.64 -7.38
N TYR A 457 -15.99 -7.04 -8.56
CA TYR A 457 -14.97 -7.47 -9.53
C TYR A 457 -13.68 -6.61 -9.47
N TYR A 458 -13.53 -5.76 -8.46
CA TYR A 458 -12.42 -4.84 -8.30
C TYR A 458 -11.77 -5.00 -6.92
N ALA A 459 -10.52 -5.46 -6.89
CA ALA A 459 -9.71 -5.41 -5.68
C ALA A 459 -8.99 -4.06 -5.56
N PRO A 460 -8.78 -3.52 -4.34
CA PRO A 460 -9.27 -3.99 -3.05
C PRO A 460 -10.69 -3.53 -2.67
N GLY A 461 -11.37 -2.75 -3.52
CA GLY A 461 -12.61 -2.04 -3.14
C GLY A 461 -13.89 -2.89 -3.03
N GLY A 462 -13.87 -4.11 -3.55
CA GLY A 462 -15.02 -5.02 -3.73
C GLY A 462 -15.30 -6.00 -2.62
#